data_AF-A0A1B6GLE7-F1
#
_entry.id   AF-A0A1B6GLE7-F1
#
_cell.length_a   1.000
_cell.length_b   1.000
_cell.length_c   1.000
_cell.angle_alpha   90.00
_cell.angle_beta   90.00
_cell.angle_gamma   90.00
#
_symmetry.space_group_name_H-M   'P 1'
#
loop_
_entity.id
_entity.type
_entity.pdbx_description
1 polymer ?
#
loop_
_entity_poly.entity_id
_entity_poly.type
_entity_poly.pdbx_seq_one_letter_code
_entity_poly.pdbx_strand_id
1 'polypeptide(L)'
;LLQDLLDLGNTKGSEFENAVLQVAWALLKLKQSESIQGLYVWCRDIIGIKFPCLKAMADQAAGKLETAVDSYMKIIHNESLESPTRHLVAEHSTDNSHSSKTLVADQITECYLALQDWTELARWKTSEAELLDSQNGGSFLRYKYLTEKDAEALAEFEKESYSAAYELLEWGPEVGDSPNNTPALAWDCYKVLGVARHSLAKTAVKFVANGMIEDSDREVLRECQAAAHSYLVEGLRNTPSEVVQEAAILEFAANAMLSESDVVIHSAADGSAVYKLTHVDSTLLARILWWERVLDKLQIISQSSAHLSLDAARLARKEGNLKLALSQLSHHVNQILHHDNGHRTALVLTDDILANLDRSEEPWSLPHACAFAELSKLL
;
A
#
# COMPACT_ATOMS: atom_id res chain seq x y z
N LEU A 1 20.00 23.12 9.60
CA LEU A 1 19.45 22.51 10.82
C LEU A 1 20.30 21.36 11.36
N LEU A 2 20.38 20.18 10.70
CA LEU A 2 21.15 19.05 11.25
C LEU A 2 22.63 19.38 11.48
N GLN A 3 23.25 20.13 10.55
CA GLN A 3 24.62 20.65 10.72
C GLN A 3 24.71 21.62 11.90
N ASP A 4 23.76 22.55 12.04
CA ASP A 4 23.75 23.52 13.14
C ASP A 4 23.62 22.82 14.51
N LEU A 5 22.79 21.78 14.61
CA LEU A 5 22.65 20.97 15.82
C LEU A 5 23.93 20.21 16.15
N LEU A 6 24.67 19.75 15.13
CA LEU A 6 25.99 19.14 15.30
C LEU A 6 27.01 20.15 15.82
N ASP A 7 27.08 21.33 15.20
CA ASP A 7 28.03 22.39 15.55
C ASP A 7 27.79 22.95 16.96
N LEU A 8 26.53 22.99 17.39
CA LEU A 8 26.12 23.37 18.75
C LEU A 8 26.24 22.23 19.79
N GLY A 9 26.62 21.02 19.37
CA GLY A 9 26.72 19.85 20.25
C GLY A 9 25.38 19.29 20.75
N ASN A 10 24.26 19.71 20.16
CA ASN A 10 22.91 19.28 20.53
C ASN A 10 22.43 18.07 19.71
N THR A 11 23.25 17.01 19.66
CA THR A 11 22.98 15.79 18.88
C THR A 11 22.33 14.67 19.70
N LYS A 12 22.21 14.88 21.02
CA LYS A 12 21.68 13.89 21.97
C LYS A 12 20.24 14.17 22.42
N GLY A 13 19.63 15.25 21.94
CA GLY A 13 18.25 15.60 22.29
C GLY A 13 17.21 14.96 21.36
N SER A 14 15.95 14.93 21.81
CA SER A 14 14.80 14.47 21.00
C SER A 14 14.57 15.34 19.76
N GLU A 15 15.01 16.60 19.78
CA GLU A 15 14.93 17.51 18.63
C GLU A 15 15.77 16.99 17.46
N PHE A 16 16.99 16.53 17.75
CA PHE A 16 17.87 15.96 16.73
C PHE A 16 17.29 14.66 16.16
N GLU A 17 16.82 13.75 17.02
CA GLU A 17 16.17 12.51 16.61
C GLU A 17 14.95 12.77 15.71
N ASN A 18 14.05 13.67 16.12
CA ASN A 18 12.90 14.05 15.32
C ASN A 18 13.32 14.67 13.98
N ALA A 19 14.31 15.56 13.95
CA ALA A 19 14.80 16.15 12.71
C ALA A 19 15.35 15.10 11.74
N VAL A 20 16.12 14.13 12.24
CA VAL A 20 16.63 13.01 11.43
C VAL A 20 15.49 12.16 10.87
N LEU A 21 14.51 11.79 11.70
CA LEU A 21 13.37 10.98 11.27
C LEU A 21 12.50 11.70 10.24
N GLN A 22 12.27 13.01 10.41
CA GLN A 22 11.50 13.81 9.44
C GLN A 22 12.22 13.96 8.10
N VAL A 23 13.55 14.15 8.11
CA VAL A 23 14.35 14.17 6.87
C VAL A 23 14.30 12.81 6.18
N ALA A 24 14.48 11.72 6.92
CA ALA A 24 14.39 10.37 6.38
C ALA A 24 13.00 10.09 5.79
N TRP A 25 11.95 10.55 6.45
CA TRP A 25 10.58 10.37 5.99
C TRP A 25 10.29 11.16 4.72
N ALA A 26 10.79 12.40 4.62
CA ALA A 26 10.70 13.17 3.38
C ALA A 26 11.46 12.48 2.22
N LEU A 27 12.68 11.98 2.47
CA LEU A 27 13.46 11.25 1.47
C LEU A 27 12.79 9.94 1.05
N LEU A 28 12.11 9.27 1.98
CA LEU A 28 11.31 8.06 1.71
C LEU A 28 10.16 8.37 0.74
N LYS A 29 9.46 9.50 0.93
CA LYS A 29 8.41 9.98 -0.01
C LYS A 29 8.95 10.42 -1.38
N LEU A 30 10.26 10.65 -1.49
CA LEU A 30 10.95 10.94 -2.74
C LEU A 30 11.65 9.70 -3.33
N LYS A 31 11.46 8.52 -2.72
CA LYS A 31 12.08 7.24 -3.09
C LYS A 31 13.61 7.30 -3.19
N GLN A 32 14.25 8.11 -2.32
CA GLN A 32 15.71 8.30 -2.32
C GLN A 32 16.41 7.37 -1.32
N SER A 33 16.45 6.07 -1.64
CA SER A 33 17.09 5.04 -0.79
C SER A 33 18.55 5.37 -0.43
N GLU A 34 19.37 5.74 -1.42
CA GLU A 34 20.80 6.03 -1.23
C GLU A 34 21.02 7.22 -0.27
N SER A 35 20.15 8.22 -0.33
CA SER A 35 20.23 9.39 0.57
C SER A 35 19.90 9.01 2.01
N ILE A 36 18.92 8.13 2.24
CA ILE A 36 18.59 7.62 3.57
C ILE A 36 19.74 6.76 4.10
N GLN A 37 20.35 5.93 3.25
CA GLN A 37 21.51 5.13 3.61
C GLN A 37 22.71 6.01 4.00
N GLY A 38 22.95 7.08 3.24
CA GLY A 38 23.95 8.10 3.57
C GLY A 38 23.68 8.77 4.91
N LEU A 39 22.43 9.14 5.18
CA LEU A 39 22.01 9.71 6.47
C LEU A 39 22.25 8.74 7.63
N TYR A 40 21.93 7.45 7.46
CA TYR A 40 22.20 6.42 8.45
C TYR A 40 23.71 6.28 8.75
N VAL A 41 24.54 6.22 7.71
CA VAL A 41 26.01 6.13 7.87
C VAL A 41 26.55 7.38 8.56
N TRP A 42 26.07 8.57 8.20
CA TRP A 42 26.47 9.82 8.84
C TRP A 42 26.12 9.85 10.34
N CYS A 43 24.89 9.48 10.71
CA CYS A 43 24.51 9.37 12.12
C CYS A 43 25.38 8.36 12.88
N ARG A 44 25.68 7.21 12.28
CA ARG A 44 26.50 6.17 12.91
C ARG A 44 27.95 6.59 13.10
N ASP A 45 28.57 7.15 12.06
CA ASP A 45 30.03 7.33 12.02
C ASP A 45 30.47 8.71 12.53
N ILE A 46 29.67 9.75 12.32
CA ILE A 46 30.00 11.12 12.77
C ILE A 46 29.43 11.40 14.16
N ILE A 47 28.19 10.98 14.40
CA ILE A 47 27.49 11.29 15.67
C ILE A 47 27.65 10.15 16.69
N GLY A 48 27.88 8.92 16.21
CA GLY A 48 27.99 7.74 17.07
C GLY A 48 26.64 7.14 17.45
N ILE A 49 25.53 7.56 16.81
CA ILE A 49 24.18 7.11 17.12
C ILE A 49 23.65 6.24 15.97
N LYS A 50 23.15 5.05 16.31
CA LYS A 50 22.52 4.15 15.35
C LYS A 50 21.01 4.33 15.38
N PHE A 51 20.41 4.54 14.21
CA PHE A 51 18.96 4.55 14.03
C PHE A 51 18.56 3.35 13.17
N PRO A 52 18.15 2.21 13.77
CA PRO A 52 17.78 1.01 13.02
C PRO A 52 16.62 1.25 12.03
N CYS A 53 15.68 2.12 12.37
CA CYS A 53 14.55 2.49 11.51
C CYS A 53 14.99 3.09 10.17
N LEU A 54 16.11 3.83 10.12
CA LEU A 54 16.60 4.41 8.86
C LEU A 54 16.97 3.33 7.83
N LYS A 55 17.47 2.18 8.29
CA LYS A 55 17.77 1.06 7.39
C LYS A 55 16.50 0.48 6.79
N ALA A 56 15.46 0.28 7.62
CA ALA A 56 14.16 -0.18 7.15
C ALA A 56 13.50 0.83 6.19
N MET A 57 13.63 2.13 6.47
CA MET A 57 13.16 3.21 5.57
C MET A 57 13.92 3.22 4.25
N ALA A 58 15.23 2.94 4.25
CA ALA A 58 16.00 2.82 3.00
C ALA A 58 15.51 1.64 2.15
N ASP A 59 15.29 0.47 2.77
CA ASP A 59 14.72 -0.70 2.07
C ASP A 59 13.31 -0.38 1.52
N GLN A 60 12.47 0.32 2.28
CA GLN A 60 11.14 0.77 1.83
C GLN A 60 11.24 1.75 0.65
N ALA A 61 12.17 2.71 0.69
CA ALA A 61 12.41 3.66 -0.40
C ALA A 61 12.93 2.99 -1.68
N ALA A 62 13.65 1.87 -1.54
CA ALA A 62 14.11 1.04 -2.65
C ALA A 62 13.02 0.13 -3.23
N GLY A 63 11.80 0.14 -2.69
CA GLY A 63 10.69 -0.71 -3.11
C GLY A 63 10.69 -2.11 -2.51
N LYS A 64 11.61 -2.43 -1.58
CA LYS A 64 11.72 -3.74 -0.91
C LYS A 64 10.78 -3.83 0.29
N LEU A 65 9.48 -3.69 0.05
CA LEU A 65 8.47 -3.49 1.08
C LEU A 65 8.37 -4.67 2.05
N GLU A 66 8.42 -5.92 1.55
CA GLU A 66 8.35 -7.11 2.41
C GLU A 66 9.53 -7.16 3.39
N THR A 67 10.74 -6.85 2.91
CA THR A 67 11.95 -6.77 3.75
C THR A 67 11.89 -5.61 4.75
N ALA A 68 11.31 -4.47 4.33
CA ALA A 68 11.13 -3.31 5.19
C ALA A 68 10.19 -3.61 6.35
N VAL A 69 9.04 -4.24 6.08
CA VAL A 69 8.08 -4.69 7.11
C VAL A 69 8.74 -5.62 8.11
N ASP A 70 9.45 -6.65 7.64
CA ASP A 70 10.17 -7.58 8.52
C ASP A 70 11.17 -6.84 9.43
N SER A 71 11.82 -5.81 8.90
CA SER A 71 12.79 -5.00 9.64
C SER A 71 12.09 -4.11 10.67
N TYR A 72 10.97 -3.47 10.32
CA TYR A 72 10.17 -2.68 11.26
C TYR A 72 9.58 -3.54 12.38
N MET A 73 9.04 -4.72 12.07
CA MET A 73 8.52 -5.66 13.06
C MET A 73 9.60 -6.11 14.03
N LYS A 74 10.81 -6.43 13.55
CA LYS A 74 11.96 -6.74 14.42
C LYS A 74 12.33 -5.57 15.33
N ILE A 75 12.23 -4.34 14.83
CA ILE A 75 12.51 -3.13 15.63
C ILE A 75 11.47 -2.97 16.75
N ILE A 76 10.19 -3.26 16.48
CA ILE A 76 9.10 -3.24 17.47
C ILE A 76 9.30 -4.34 18.51
N HIS A 77 9.48 -5.60 18.09
CA HIS A 77 9.57 -6.75 18.99
C HIS A 77 10.84 -6.77 19.84
N ASN A 78 11.97 -6.26 19.34
CA ASN A 78 13.22 -6.21 20.11
C ASN A 78 13.30 -4.99 21.03
N GLU A 79 12.21 -4.22 21.18
CA GLU A 79 12.17 -2.95 21.93
C GLU A 79 13.27 -1.94 21.53
N SER A 80 13.85 -2.09 20.33
CA SER A 80 14.94 -1.24 19.83
C SER A 80 14.48 0.20 19.47
N LEU A 81 13.22 0.52 19.79
CA LEU A 81 12.59 1.84 19.68
C LEU A 81 12.77 2.69 20.95
N GLU A 82 13.42 2.17 21.99
CA GLU A 82 13.90 3.05 23.06
C GLU A 82 14.86 4.08 22.46
N SER A 83 14.55 5.37 22.65
CA SER A 83 15.32 6.45 22.05
C SER A 83 16.81 6.24 22.35
N PRO A 84 17.69 6.25 21.33
CA PRO A 84 19.12 5.96 21.48
C PRO A 84 19.83 6.87 22.50
N THR A 85 19.19 7.98 22.87
CA THR A 85 19.69 9.00 23.78
C THR A 85 19.13 8.90 25.21
N ARG A 86 18.17 7.98 25.48
CA ARG A 86 17.59 7.78 26.83
C ARG A 86 18.63 7.47 27.92
N HIS A 87 19.71 6.76 27.59
CA HIS A 87 20.75 6.44 28.56
C HIS A 87 21.65 7.64 28.96
N LEU A 88 21.51 8.79 28.32
CA LEU A 88 22.36 9.96 28.54
C LEU A 88 21.64 11.13 29.23
N VAL A 89 20.31 11.09 29.31
CA VAL A 89 19.48 12.11 29.95
C VAL A 89 18.51 11.40 30.88
N ALA A 90 19.00 11.02 32.06
CA ALA A 90 18.11 10.76 33.18
C ALA A 90 17.44 12.08 33.58
N GLU A 91 16.12 12.02 33.75
CA GLU A 91 15.25 13.09 34.26
C GLU A 91 14.74 14.09 33.19
N HIS A 92 13.41 14.03 32.98
CA HIS A 92 12.56 14.99 32.27
C HIS A 92 12.51 14.96 30.72
N SER A 93 11.93 13.90 30.12
CA SER A 93 11.14 14.03 28.89
C SER A 93 10.27 12.79 28.62
N THR A 94 9.16 12.68 29.35
CA THR A 94 8.14 11.62 29.18
C THR A 94 7.29 11.77 27.92
N ASP A 95 7.47 12.85 27.14
CA ASP A 95 6.48 13.27 26.13
C ASP A 95 6.91 13.03 24.67
N ASN A 96 8.11 12.51 24.38
CA ASN A 96 8.61 12.49 22.98
C ASN A 96 9.02 11.12 22.42
N SER A 97 8.94 10.01 23.16
CA SER A 97 9.09 8.67 22.56
C SER A 97 7.90 8.24 21.70
N HIS A 98 6.89 9.09 21.60
CA HIS A 98 5.64 8.86 20.91
C HIS A 98 5.78 9.03 19.39
N SER A 99 6.82 9.73 18.88
CA SER A 99 6.98 10.00 17.44
C SER A 99 7.56 8.82 16.64
N SER A 100 8.57 8.13 17.16
CA SER A 100 9.29 7.09 16.42
C SER A 100 8.47 5.80 16.29
N LYS A 101 7.79 5.39 17.37
CA LYS A 101 6.87 4.25 17.38
C LYS A 101 5.68 4.48 16.45
N THR A 102 5.05 5.65 16.54
CA THR A 102 3.95 6.04 15.64
C THR A 102 4.41 6.05 14.19
N LEU A 103 5.58 6.65 13.90
CA LEU A 103 6.10 6.70 12.53
C LEU A 103 6.33 5.31 11.95
N VAL A 104 6.93 4.41 12.73
CA VAL A 104 7.17 3.02 12.31
C VAL A 104 5.85 2.27 12.11
N ALA A 105 4.87 2.47 13.01
CA ALA A 105 3.54 1.88 12.84
C ALA A 105 2.84 2.36 11.55
N ASP A 106 2.89 3.66 11.28
CA ASP A 106 2.38 4.24 10.03
C ASP A 106 3.12 3.68 8.80
N GLN A 107 4.45 3.46 8.90
CA GLN A 107 5.23 2.90 7.78
C GLN A 107 4.90 1.42 7.52
N ILE A 108 4.65 0.63 8.56
CA ILE A 108 4.18 -0.76 8.41
C ILE A 108 2.83 -0.77 7.70
N THR A 109 1.88 0.07 8.16
CA THR A 109 0.57 0.21 7.51
C THR A 109 0.72 0.59 6.03
N GLU A 110 1.61 1.55 5.69
CA GLU A 110 1.86 1.90 4.29
C GLU A 110 2.39 0.73 3.46
N CYS A 111 3.34 -0.03 3.99
CA CYS A 111 3.93 -1.14 3.26
C CYS A 111 2.87 -2.19 2.93
N TYR A 112 2.02 -2.55 3.90
CA TYR A 112 0.95 -3.52 3.66
C TYR A 112 -0.11 -2.99 2.68
N LEU A 113 -0.48 -1.70 2.77
CA LEU A 113 -1.39 -1.08 1.80
C LEU A 113 -0.82 -1.08 0.38
N ALA A 114 0.49 -0.81 0.23
CA ALA A 114 1.17 -0.81 -1.06
C ALA A 114 1.36 -2.23 -1.62
N LEU A 115 1.58 -3.23 -0.76
CA LEU A 115 1.64 -4.65 -1.10
C LEU A 115 0.26 -5.26 -1.38
N GLN A 116 -0.83 -4.60 -0.97
CA GLN A 116 -2.19 -5.15 -0.98
C GLN A 116 -2.31 -6.47 -0.20
N ASP A 117 -1.53 -6.61 0.88
CA ASP A 117 -1.62 -7.77 1.78
C ASP A 117 -2.66 -7.47 2.86
N TRP A 118 -3.94 -7.65 2.52
CA TRP A 118 -5.05 -7.32 3.42
C TRP A 118 -5.10 -8.23 4.64
N THR A 119 -4.68 -9.49 4.48
CA THR A 119 -4.60 -10.48 5.55
C THR A 119 -3.62 -10.06 6.64
N GLU A 120 -2.38 -9.71 6.27
CA GLU A 120 -1.39 -9.27 7.24
C GLU A 120 -1.69 -7.84 7.74
N LEU A 121 -2.33 -7.00 6.93
CA LEU A 121 -2.82 -5.69 7.37
C LEU A 121 -3.87 -5.78 8.47
N ALA A 122 -4.85 -6.70 8.36
CA ALA A 122 -5.85 -6.93 9.39
C ALA A 122 -5.19 -7.35 10.72
N ARG A 123 -4.30 -8.34 10.66
CA ARG A 123 -3.52 -8.80 11.83
C ARG A 123 -2.68 -7.68 12.43
N TRP A 124 -2.06 -6.87 11.58
CA TRP A 124 -1.28 -5.71 12.01
C TRP A 124 -2.17 -4.70 12.73
N LYS A 125 -3.37 -4.38 12.22
CA LYS A 125 -4.27 -3.41 12.84
C LYS A 125 -4.72 -3.82 14.25
N THR A 126 -4.92 -5.12 14.50
CA THR A 126 -5.14 -5.62 15.87
C THR A 126 -3.93 -5.36 16.76
N SER A 127 -2.72 -5.71 16.29
CA SER A 127 -1.49 -5.50 17.07
C SER A 127 -1.08 -4.04 17.22
N GLU A 128 -1.45 -3.18 16.27
CA GLU A 128 -1.20 -1.74 16.27
C GLU A 128 -2.02 -1.07 17.38
N ALA A 129 -3.27 -1.49 17.56
CA ALA A 129 -4.09 -1.04 18.67
C ALA A 129 -3.42 -1.36 20.03
N GLU A 130 -2.96 -2.60 20.23
CA GLU A 130 -2.26 -2.99 21.46
C GLU A 130 -0.94 -2.22 21.66
N LEU A 131 -0.17 -2.01 20.59
CA LEU A 131 1.09 -1.27 20.61
C LEU A 131 0.89 0.19 21.05
N LEU A 132 -0.21 0.79 20.61
CA LEU A 132 -0.51 2.21 20.83
C LEU A 132 -1.38 2.46 22.07
N ASP A 133 -2.17 1.49 22.53
CA ASP A 133 -2.94 1.56 23.79
C ASP A 133 -2.03 1.73 25.02
N SER A 134 -0.77 1.29 24.92
CA SER A 134 0.26 1.57 25.93
C SER A 134 0.62 3.07 26.04
N GLN A 135 0.14 3.93 25.14
CA GLN A 135 0.42 5.35 25.07
C GLN A 135 -0.83 6.15 25.46
N ASN A 136 -0.86 6.69 26.68
CA ASN A 136 -1.90 7.63 27.11
C ASN A 136 -1.81 8.92 26.28
N GLY A 137 -2.52 8.95 25.16
CA GLY A 137 -2.56 10.11 24.27
C GLY A 137 -2.80 9.65 22.84
N GLY A 138 -4.02 9.84 22.35
CA GLY A 138 -4.42 9.50 20.99
C GLY A 138 -3.45 10.09 19.96
N SER A 139 -2.61 9.21 19.41
CA SER A 139 -1.61 9.56 18.42
C SER A 139 -2.27 10.11 17.14
N PHE A 140 -1.56 11.01 16.47
CA PHE A 140 -1.88 11.56 15.14
C PHE A 140 -1.70 10.49 14.06
N LEU A 141 -2.40 9.35 14.17
CA LEU A 141 -2.28 8.26 13.22
C LEU A 141 -2.80 8.69 11.86
N ARG A 142 -1.94 8.59 10.85
CA ARG A 142 -2.29 8.92 9.47
C ARG A 142 -3.42 8.03 8.95
N TYR A 143 -3.44 6.77 9.37
CA TYR A 143 -4.35 5.73 8.89
C TYR A 143 -5.52 5.45 9.84
N LYS A 144 -5.94 6.44 10.65
CA LYS A 144 -7.05 6.26 11.59
C LYS A 144 -8.40 5.90 10.93
N TYR A 145 -8.58 6.26 9.66
CA TYR A 145 -9.77 5.94 8.88
C TYR A 145 -9.88 4.44 8.52
N LEU A 146 -8.80 3.68 8.65
CA LEU A 146 -8.72 2.28 8.27
C LEU A 146 -8.78 1.39 9.52
N THR A 147 -9.79 0.53 9.59
CA THR A 147 -9.98 -0.41 10.70
C THR A 147 -9.53 -1.83 10.34
N GLU A 148 -9.41 -2.70 11.36
CA GLU A 148 -9.19 -4.14 11.18
C GLU A 148 -10.26 -4.77 10.28
N LYS A 149 -11.55 -4.50 10.57
CA LYS A 149 -12.68 -5.02 9.79
C LYS A 149 -12.64 -4.60 8.32
N ASP A 150 -12.18 -3.39 8.05
CA ASP A 150 -12.02 -2.92 6.67
C ASP A 150 -10.97 -3.72 5.91
N ALA A 151 -9.86 -4.06 6.56
CA ALA A 151 -8.82 -4.90 5.97
C ALA A 151 -9.30 -6.35 5.80
N GLU A 152 -10.04 -6.90 6.78
CA GLU A 152 -10.66 -8.23 6.66
C GLU A 152 -11.67 -8.28 5.51
N ALA A 153 -12.49 -7.24 5.34
CA ALA A 153 -13.44 -7.17 4.24
C ALA A 153 -12.75 -7.21 2.87
N LEU A 154 -11.64 -6.48 2.71
CA LEU A 154 -10.85 -6.51 1.48
C LEU A 154 -10.16 -7.86 1.27
N ALA A 155 -9.74 -8.53 2.34
CA ALA A 155 -9.20 -9.89 2.26
C ALA A 155 -10.25 -10.91 1.80
N GLU A 156 -11.49 -10.83 2.30
CA GLU A 156 -12.60 -11.68 1.86
C GLU A 156 -13.06 -11.35 0.43
N PHE A 157 -12.97 -10.08 0.03
CA PHE A 157 -13.23 -9.65 -1.33
C PHE A 157 -12.26 -10.28 -2.34
N GLU A 158 -10.96 -10.35 -2.01
CA GLU A 158 -9.97 -11.02 -2.87
C GLU A 158 -10.16 -12.53 -2.99
N LYS A 159 -10.75 -13.16 -1.96
CA LYS A 159 -11.17 -14.58 -1.98
C LYS A 159 -12.51 -14.81 -2.69
N GLU A 160 -13.07 -13.77 -3.31
CA GLU A 160 -14.38 -13.79 -3.98
C GLU A 160 -15.58 -14.08 -3.04
N SER A 161 -15.39 -13.93 -1.74
CA SER A 161 -16.44 -14.07 -0.72
C SER A 161 -17.18 -12.74 -0.51
N TYR A 162 -17.88 -12.28 -1.55
CA TYR A 162 -18.47 -10.93 -1.61
C TYR A 162 -19.52 -10.65 -0.52
N SER A 163 -20.32 -11.65 -0.13
CA SER A 163 -21.31 -11.48 0.93
C SER A 163 -20.66 -11.26 2.30
N ALA A 164 -19.58 -12.01 2.61
CA ALA A 164 -18.84 -11.84 3.84
C ALA A 164 -18.12 -10.48 3.89
N ALA A 165 -17.52 -10.08 2.77
CA ALA A 165 -16.91 -8.76 2.62
C ALA A 165 -17.92 -7.62 2.85
N TYR A 166 -19.14 -7.76 2.30
CA TYR A 166 -20.22 -6.80 2.47
C TYR A 166 -20.67 -6.68 3.93
N GLU A 167 -20.96 -7.81 4.59
CA GLU A 167 -21.37 -7.83 6.00
C GLU A 167 -20.32 -7.12 6.87
N LEU A 168 -19.03 -7.43 6.70
CA LEU A 168 -17.96 -6.80 7.47
C LEU A 168 -17.94 -5.26 7.33
N LEU A 169 -18.31 -4.73 6.16
CA LEU A 169 -18.35 -3.30 5.87
C LEU A 169 -19.63 -2.60 6.36
N GLU A 170 -20.76 -3.32 6.44
CA GLU A 170 -22.02 -2.83 7.04
C GLU A 170 -21.89 -2.66 8.57
N TRP A 171 -21.22 -3.59 9.24
CA TRP A 171 -20.98 -3.54 10.69
C TRP A 171 -19.79 -2.64 11.09
N GLY A 172 -19.19 -1.94 10.13
CA GLY A 172 -18.15 -0.94 10.38
C GLY A 172 -18.76 0.37 10.87
N PRO A 173 -18.05 1.15 11.72
CA PRO A 173 -18.51 2.49 12.09
C PRO A 173 -18.76 3.29 10.81
N GLU A 174 -19.94 3.91 10.72
CA GLU A 174 -20.26 4.78 9.60
C GLU A 174 -19.18 5.87 9.52
N VAL A 175 -18.62 6.06 8.33
CA VAL A 175 -17.52 7.00 8.05
C VAL A 175 -17.91 8.45 8.42
N GLY A 176 -19.19 8.71 8.75
CA GLY A 176 -19.77 9.99 9.10
C GLY A 176 -19.72 10.43 10.58
N ASP A 177 -19.38 9.57 11.54
CA ASP A 177 -19.51 9.96 12.97
C ASP A 177 -18.30 10.74 13.56
N SER A 178 -17.31 11.10 12.73
CA SER A 178 -16.23 12.00 13.16
C SER A 178 -16.03 13.15 12.19
N PRO A 179 -16.08 14.42 12.65
CA PRO A 179 -15.77 15.60 11.83
C PRO A 179 -14.31 15.64 11.30
N ASN A 180 -13.48 14.65 11.66
CA ASN A 180 -12.09 14.49 11.24
C ASN A 180 -11.86 13.48 10.09
N ASN A 181 -12.92 12.79 9.65
CA ASN A 181 -12.87 11.80 8.55
C ASN A 181 -13.38 12.35 7.22
N THR A 182 -13.88 13.58 7.18
CA THR A 182 -14.22 14.24 5.93
C THR A 182 -12.95 14.68 5.20
N PRO A 183 -12.78 14.32 3.92
CA PRO A 183 -11.63 14.74 3.12
C PRO A 183 -11.54 16.28 2.97
N ALA A 184 -12.64 17.00 3.21
CA ALA A 184 -12.77 18.44 3.02
C ALA A 184 -11.97 19.33 4.01
N LEU A 185 -11.50 18.80 5.16
CA LEU A 185 -10.82 19.62 6.19
C LEU A 185 -9.35 19.28 6.44
N ALA A 186 -8.79 18.26 5.77
CA ALA A 186 -7.40 17.88 5.97
C ALA A 186 -6.46 18.57 4.95
N TRP A 187 -5.44 19.28 5.44
CA TRP A 187 -4.41 19.88 4.58
C TRP A 187 -3.34 18.88 4.10
N ASP A 188 -3.29 17.67 4.67
CA ASP A 188 -2.36 16.61 4.26
C ASP A 188 -2.93 15.86 3.06
N CYS A 189 -2.30 16.03 1.89
CA CYS A 189 -2.69 15.37 0.64
C CYS A 189 -2.68 13.83 0.76
N TYR A 190 -1.75 13.25 1.52
CA TYR A 190 -1.69 11.80 1.72
C TYR A 190 -2.87 11.29 2.54
N LYS A 191 -3.32 12.07 3.53
CA LYS A 191 -4.51 11.71 4.31
C LYS A 191 -5.77 11.83 3.45
N VAL A 192 -5.92 12.92 2.70
CA VAL A 192 -7.11 13.12 1.84
C VAL A 192 -7.22 12.03 0.78
N LEU A 193 -6.16 11.77 0.03
CA LEU A 193 -6.16 10.71 -0.98
C LEU A 193 -6.28 9.32 -0.36
N GLY A 194 -5.71 9.09 0.83
CA GLY A 194 -5.87 7.84 1.56
C GLY A 194 -7.32 7.56 1.97
N VAL A 195 -8.01 8.58 2.51
CA VAL A 195 -9.45 8.50 2.82
C VAL A 195 -10.26 8.28 1.55
N ALA A 196 -9.99 9.05 0.48
CA ALA A 196 -10.69 8.90 -0.79
C ALA A 196 -10.53 7.48 -1.37
N ARG A 197 -9.29 6.95 -1.37
CA ARG A 197 -8.98 5.57 -1.78
C ARG A 197 -9.79 4.55 -0.97
N HIS A 198 -9.77 4.68 0.35
CA HIS A 198 -10.44 3.75 1.25
C HIS A 198 -11.96 3.79 1.07
N SER A 199 -12.56 4.98 1.04
CA SER A 199 -13.99 5.16 0.80
C SER A 199 -14.41 4.62 -0.56
N LEU A 200 -13.63 4.91 -1.61
CA LEU A 200 -13.90 4.41 -2.96
C LEU A 200 -13.83 2.87 -3.02
N ALA A 201 -12.83 2.27 -2.37
CA ALA A 201 -12.69 0.82 -2.29
C ALA A 201 -13.87 0.17 -1.53
N LYS A 202 -14.29 0.77 -0.40
CA LYS A 202 -15.46 0.31 0.37
C LYS A 202 -16.73 0.35 -0.47
N THR A 203 -16.99 1.46 -1.16
CA THR A 203 -18.15 1.58 -2.06
C THR A 203 -18.08 0.59 -3.22
N ALA A 204 -16.89 0.35 -3.76
CA ALA A 204 -16.70 -0.65 -4.82
C ALA A 204 -17.03 -2.08 -4.34
N VAL A 205 -16.54 -2.49 -3.17
CA VAL A 205 -16.86 -3.80 -2.59
C VAL A 205 -18.37 -3.94 -2.37
N LYS A 206 -19.01 -2.91 -1.81
CA LYS A 206 -20.47 -2.90 -1.64
C LYS A 206 -21.22 -3.04 -2.95
N PHE A 207 -20.78 -2.31 -3.98
CA PHE A 207 -21.43 -2.35 -5.28
C PHE A 207 -21.28 -3.72 -5.95
N VAL A 208 -20.10 -4.34 -5.88
CA VAL A 208 -19.90 -5.70 -6.42
C VAL A 208 -20.77 -6.73 -5.69
N ALA A 209 -20.93 -6.61 -4.36
CA ALA A 209 -21.72 -7.55 -3.58
C ALA A 209 -23.24 -7.39 -3.77
N ASN A 210 -23.73 -6.14 -3.80
CA ASN A 210 -25.18 -5.85 -3.88
C ASN A 210 -25.68 -5.66 -5.32
N GLY A 211 -24.80 -5.39 -6.28
CA GLY A 211 -25.16 -5.09 -7.68
C GLY A 211 -25.87 -3.74 -7.88
N MET A 212 -26.02 -2.93 -6.83
CA MET A 212 -26.66 -1.61 -6.88
C MET A 212 -25.84 -0.59 -6.08
N ILE A 213 -25.79 0.66 -6.55
CA ILE A 213 -25.21 1.79 -5.81
C ILE A 213 -26.34 2.59 -5.18
N GLU A 214 -26.30 2.77 -3.86
CA GLU A 214 -27.22 3.63 -3.12
C GLU A 214 -26.95 5.12 -3.39
N ASP A 215 -27.95 5.99 -3.17
CA ASP A 215 -27.79 7.43 -3.38
C ASP A 215 -26.73 8.04 -2.45
N SER A 216 -26.63 7.55 -1.21
CA SER A 216 -25.59 7.90 -0.24
C SER A 216 -24.18 7.56 -0.75
N ASP A 217 -24.01 6.36 -1.31
CA ASP A 217 -22.74 5.91 -1.89
C ASP A 217 -22.37 6.76 -3.12
N ARG A 218 -23.35 7.21 -3.93
CA ARG A 218 -23.11 8.13 -5.06
C ARG A 218 -22.58 9.49 -4.61
N GLU A 219 -23.01 10.01 -3.47
CA GLU A 219 -22.45 11.24 -2.90
C GLU A 219 -20.99 11.03 -2.49
N VAL A 220 -20.67 9.94 -1.81
CA VAL A 220 -19.29 9.57 -1.44
C VAL A 220 -18.39 9.45 -2.67
N LEU A 221 -18.88 8.83 -3.75
CA LEU A 221 -18.14 8.73 -5.01
C LEU A 221 -17.81 10.10 -5.60
N ARG A 222 -18.76 11.05 -5.59
CA ARG A 222 -18.55 12.42 -6.07
C ARG A 222 -17.57 13.19 -5.20
N GLU A 223 -17.59 13.00 -3.89
CA GLU A 223 -16.60 13.60 -2.99
C GLU A 223 -15.19 13.08 -3.27
N CYS A 224 -15.04 11.76 -3.44
CA CYS A 224 -13.76 11.14 -3.80
C CYS A 224 -13.24 11.63 -5.15
N GLN A 225 -14.13 11.72 -6.15
CA GLN A 225 -13.82 12.27 -7.48
C GLN A 225 -13.35 13.73 -7.39
N ALA A 226 -14.08 14.59 -6.67
CA ALA A 226 -13.74 16.00 -6.54
C ALA A 226 -12.41 16.23 -5.81
N ALA A 227 -12.14 15.44 -4.77
CA ALA A 227 -10.87 15.46 -4.05
C ALA A 227 -9.71 15.02 -4.97
N ALA A 228 -9.85 13.89 -5.66
CA ALA A 228 -8.85 13.38 -6.59
C ALA A 228 -8.57 14.39 -7.72
N HIS A 229 -9.61 14.94 -8.34
CA HIS A 229 -9.49 15.93 -9.42
C HIS A 229 -8.72 17.18 -8.97
N SER A 230 -9.03 17.68 -7.77
CA SER A 230 -8.37 18.87 -7.22
C SER A 230 -6.86 18.64 -7.00
N TYR A 231 -6.48 17.46 -6.48
CA TYR A 231 -5.06 17.09 -6.33
C TYR A 231 -4.38 16.73 -7.65
N LEU A 232 -5.11 16.27 -8.67
CA LEU A 232 -4.57 16.08 -10.01
C LEU A 232 -4.22 17.44 -10.65
N VAL A 233 -5.14 18.41 -10.58
CA VAL A 233 -4.95 19.76 -11.13
C VAL A 233 -3.82 20.50 -10.42
N GLU A 234 -3.78 20.44 -9.08
CA GLU A 234 -2.66 21.02 -8.32
C GLU A 234 -1.37 20.23 -8.56
N GLY A 235 -1.50 18.93 -8.77
CA GLY A 235 -0.48 17.99 -9.18
C GLY A 235 0.36 18.47 -10.35
N LEU A 236 -0.31 18.91 -11.41
CA LEU A 236 0.28 19.43 -12.64
C LEU A 236 1.03 20.76 -12.44
N ARG A 237 0.86 21.43 -11.29
CA ARG A 237 1.50 22.71 -11.01
C ARG A 237 2.86 22.54 -10.35
N ASN A 238 3.00 21.77 -9.26
CA ASN A 238 4.26 21.66 -8.50
C ASN A 238 4.37 20.44 -7.53
N THR A 239 3.58 19.37 -7.70
CA THR A 239 3.48 18.29 -6.68
C THR A 239 4.34 17.06 -7.03
N PRO A 240 4.81 16.25 -6.04
CA PRO A 240 5.47 14.97 -6.31
C PRO A 240 4.64 14.04 -7.20
N SER A 241 5.31 13.32 -8.10
CA SER A 241 4.66 12.44 -9.08
C SER A 241 3.75 11.38 -8.45
N GLU A 242 4.04 10.93 -7.22
CA GLU A 242 3.26 9.90 -6.52
C GLU A 242 1.84 10.35 -6.18
N VAL A 243 1.69 11.60 -5.74
CA VAL A 243 0.37 12.18 -5.40
C VAL A 243 -0.47 12.31 -6.67
N VAL A 244 0.16 12.71 -7.77
CA VAL A 244 -0.48 12.83 -9.09
C VAL A 244 -0.90 11.46 -9.62
N GLN A 245 -0.06 10.44 -9.48
CA GLN A 245 -0.36 9.07 -9.87
C GLN A 245 -1.55 8.50 -9.09
N GLU A 246 -1.56 8.65 -7.76
CA GLU A 246 -2.68 8.17 -6.94
C GLU A 246 -3.97 8.94 -7.27
N ALA A 247 -3.91 10.27 -7.39
CA ALA A 247 -5.06 11.09 -7.78
C ALA A 247 -5.64 10.67 -9.14
N ALA A 248 -4.78 10.40 -10.14
CA ALA A 248 -5.22 9.96 -11.47
C ALA A 248 -5.95 8.61 -11.42
N ILE A 249 -5.44 7.65 -10.63
CA ILE A 249 -6.08 6.34 -10.46
C ILE A 249 -7.45 6.48 -9.79
N LEU A 250 -7.53 7.28 -8.72
CA LEU A 250 -8.77 7.48 -7.97
C LEU A 250 -9.82 8.24 -8.78
N GLU A 251 -9.41 9.27 -9.52
CA GLU A 251 -10.32 10.00 -10.41
C GLU A 251 -10.84 9.09 -11.53
N PHE A 252 -9.97 8.26 -12.13
CA PHE A 252 -10.37 7.27 -13.12
C PHE A 252 -11.39 6.27 -12.56
N ALA A 253 -11.10 5.67 -11.41
CA ALA A 253 -11.98 4.69 -10.78
C ALA A 253 -13.34 5.30 -10.38
N ALA A 254 -13.33 6.50 -9.79
CA ALA A 254 -14.56 7.20 -9.42
C ALA A 254 -15.40 7.58 -10.66
N ASN A 255 -14.76 8.06 -11.73
CA ASN A 255 -15.44 8.34 -13.00
C ASN A 255 -16.08 7.08 -13.59
N ALA A 256 -15.35 5.96 -13.59
CA ALA A 256 -15.83 4.69 -14.11
C ALA A 256 -17.05 4.15 -13.33
N MET A 257 -17.05 4.28 -12.01
CA MET A 257 -18.18 3.85 -11.18
C MET A 257 -19.39 4.81 -11.27
N LEU A 258 -19.16 6.09 -11.54
CA LEU A 258 -20.22 7.10 -11.70
C LEU A 258 -20.83 7.14 -13.09
N SER A 259 -20.15 6.61 -14.12
CA SER A 259 -20.65 6.66 -15.49
C SER A 259 -21.92 5.82 -15.64
N GLU A 260 -23.06 6.47 -15.87
CA GLU A 260 -24.37 5.84 -16.09
C GLU A 260 -24.56 5.34 -17.54
N SER A 261 -23.48 5.18 -18.29
CA SER A 261 -23.48 4.89 -19.73
C SER A 261 -22.51 3.77 -20.06
N ASP A 262 -22.85 2.92 -21.05
CA ASP A 262 -22.01 1.88 -21.69
C ASP A 262 -20.75 2.44 -22.39
N VAL A 263 -20.03 3.37 -21.76
CA VAL A 263 -18.72 3.79 -22.23
C VAL A 263 -17.77 2.69 -21.82
N VAL A 264 -17.44 1.80 -22.75
CA VAL A 264 -16.35 0.84 -22.59
C VAL A 264 -15.08 1.64 -22.38
N ILE A 265 -14.64 1.70 -21.13
CA ILE A 265 -13.36 2.32 -20.79
C ILE A 265 -12.29 1.29 -21.16
N HIS A 266 -11.48 1.60 -22.18
CA HIS A 266 -10.32 0.78 -22.50
C HIS A 266 -9.33 0.83 -21.34
N SER A 267 -8.71 -0.33 -21.02
CA SER A 267 -7.65 -0.43 -20.01
C SER A 267 -6.60 0.66 -20.25
N ALA A 268 -6.17 1.32 -19.17
CA ALA A 268 -5.20 2.41 -19.21
C ALA A 268 -3.79 1.94 -19.67
N ALA A 269 -3.56 0.63 -19.74
CA ALA A 269 -2.28 0.03 -20.07
C ALA A 269 -2.35 -0.84 -21.34
N ASP A 270 -2.67 -0.21 -22.48
CA ASP A 270 -2.52 -0.84 -23.79
C ASP A 270 -1.04 -0.78 -24.22
N GLY A 271 -0.21 -1.66 -23.66
CA GLY A 271 1.23 -1.63 -23.92
C GLY A 271 1.97 -2.89 -23.49
N SER A 272 2.54 -3.61 -24.45
CA SER A 272 3.55 -4.62 -24.15
C SER A 272 4.79 -3.92 -23.58
N ALA A 273 5.26 -4.37 -22.41
CA ALA A 273 6.51 -3.98 -21.77
C ALA A 273 6.50 -2.72 -20.88
N VAL A 274 5.43 -2.51 -20.11
CA VAL A 274 5.36 -1.49 -19.04
C VAL A 274 6.47 -1.72 -18.00
N TYR A 275 6.89 -2.97 -17.76
CA TYR A 275 8.04 -3.31 -16.90
C TYR A 275 9.39 -2.69 -17.32
N LYS A 276 9.51 -2.17 -18.56
CA LYS A 276 10.73 -1.51 -19.04
C LYS A 276 10.76 -0.02 -18.72
N LEU A 277 9.65 0.55 -18.24
CA LEU A 277 9.62 1.94 -17.81
C LEU A 277 10.40 2.08 -16.49
N THR A 278 11.37 2.97 -16.48
CA THR A 278 12.31 3.17 -15.36
C THR A 278 11.68 3.77 -14.10
N HIS A 279 10.43 4.23 -14.17
CA HIS A 279 9.76 4.99 -13.12
C HIS A 279 8.42 4.40 -12.68
N VAL A 280 8.14 3.15 -13.06
CA VAL A 280 6.96 2.41 -12.62
C VAL A 280 7.44 1.38 -11.60
N ASP A 281 6.82 1.37 -10.42
CA ASP A 281 7.06 0.37 -9.38
C ASP A 281 5.97 -0.71 -9.37
N SER A 282 6.25 -1.85 -8.73
CA SER A 282 5.29 -2.96 -8.72
C SER A 282 3.98 -2.62 -8.01
N THR A 283 4.02 -1.71 -7.04
CA THR A 283 2.88 -1.31 -6.21
C THR A 283 1.89 -0.43 -6.98
N LEU A 284 2.38 0.41 -7.90
CA LEU A 284 1.56 1.19 -8.82
C LEU A 284 0.80 0.26 -9.77
N LEU A 285 1.49 -0.73 -10.34
CA LEU A 285 0.86 -1.72 -11.21
C LEU A 285 -0.16 -2.57 -10.47
N ALA A 286 0.16 -3.01 -9.26
CA ALA A 286 -0.78 -3.73 -8.41
C ALA A 286 -2.04 -2.90 -8.15
N ARG A 287 -1.91 -1.59 -7.88
CA ARG A 287 -3.06 -0.69 -7.65
C ARG A 287 -3.94 -0.54 -8.88
N ILE A 288 -3.34 -0.38 -10.06
CA ILE A 288 -4.08 -0.31 -11.32
C ILE A 288 -4.82 -1.64 -11.57
N LEU A 289 -4.12 -2.77 -11.41
CA LEU A 289 -4.71 -4.10 -11.57
C LEU A 289 -5.88 -4.36 -10.62
N TRP A 290 -5.79 -3.89 -9.37
CA TRP A 290 -6.88 -4.03 -8.41
C TRP A 290 -8.15 -3.31 -8.91
N TRP A 291 -8.01 -2.06 -9.37
CA TRP A 291 -9.13 -1.31 -9.95
C TRP A 291 -9.65 -1.92 -11.25
N GLU A 292 -8.77 -2.40 -12.13
CA GLU A 292 -9.20 -3.09 -13.36
C GLU A 292 -10.05 -4.32 -13.04
N ARG A 293 -9.67 -5.12 -12.03
CA ARG A 293 -10.43 -6.29 -11.59
C ARG A 293 -11.79 -5.92 -11.02
N VAL A 294 -11.84 -4.90 -10.17
CA VAL A 294 -13.08 -4.39 -9.61
C VAL A 294 -14.03 -3.96 -10.72
N LEU A 295 -13.54 -3.17 -11.67
CA LEU A 295 -14.34 -2.65 -12.78
C LEU A 295 -14.76 -3.74 -13.77
N ASP A 296 -13.94 -4.77 -13.98
CA ASP A 296 -14.31 -5.98 -14.74
C ASP A 296 -15.45 -6.76 -14.06
N LYS A 297 -15.40 -6.94 -12.73
CA LYS A 297 -16.48 -7.56 -11.96
C LYS A 297 -17.77 -6.75 -11.99
N LEU A 298 -17.67 -5.41 -12.08
CA LEU A 298 -18.80 -4.50 -12.30
C LEU A 298 -19.27 -4.44 -13.76
N GLN A 299 -18.63 -5.16 -14.69
CA GLN A 299 -18.92 -5.17 -16.12
C GLN A 299 -18.76 -3.80 -16.81
N ILE A 300 -17.95 -2.91 -16.23
CA ILE A 300 -17.67 -1.57 -16.77
C ILE A 300 -16.56 -1.62 -17.83
N ILE A 301 -15.58 -2.52 -17.65
CA ILE A 301 -14.48 -2.75 -18.58
C ILE A 301 -14.63 -4.15 -19.19
N SER A 302 -14.29 -4.30 -20.48
CA SER A 302 -14.54 -5.55 -21.22
C SER A 302 -13.33 -6.49 -21.32
N GLN A 303 -12.11 -6.02 -21.05
CA GLN A 303 -10.88 -6.81 -21.17
C GLN A 303 -9.81 -6.41 -20.15
N SER A 304 -9.42 -7.34 -19.27
CA SER A 304 -8.24 -7.21 -18.40
C SER A 304 -6.94 -7.52 -19.16
N SER A 305 -5.91 -6.71 -18.94
CA SER A 305 -4.60 -6.90 -19.59
C SER A 305 -3.79 -7.99 -18.88
N ALA A 306 -3.83 -9.20 -19.44
CA ALA A 306 -2.95 -10.32 -19.05
C ALA A 306 -1.47 -9.90 -18.97
N HIS A 307 -1.02 -9.01 -19.85
CA HIS A 307 0.35 -8.51 -19.88
C HIS A 307 0.70 -7.65 -18.66
N LEU A 308 -0.24 -6.87 -18.14
CA LEU A 308 -0.02 -6.01 -16.98
C LEU A 308 0.23 -6.83 -15.71
N SER A 309 -0.50 -7.94 -15.53
CA SER A 309 -0.31 -8.85 -14.39
C SER A 309 1.08 -9.49 -14.37
N LEU A 310 1.59 -9.90 -15.55
CA LEU A 310 2.93 -10.45 -15.70
C LEU A 310 4.02 -9.41 -15.46
N ASP A 311 3.81 -8.18 -15.93
CA ASP A 311 4.74 -7.08 -15.73
C ASP A 311 4.80 -6.68 -14.25
N ALA A 312 3.67 -6.64 -13.55
CA ALA A 312 3.59 -6.43 -12.10
C ALA A 312 4.34 -7.52 -11.32
N ALA A 313 4.12 -8.79 -11.66
CA ALA A 313 4.79 -9.91 -11.00
C ALA A 313 6.32 -9.89 -11.22
N ARG A 314 6.77 -9.62 -12.45
CA ARG A 314 8.19 -9.50 -12.78
C ARG A 314 8.87 -8.39 -11.99
N LEU A 315 8.21 -7.25 -11.89
CA LEU A 315 8.73 -6.08 -11.21
C LEU A 315 8.77 -6.32 -9.69
N ALA A 316 7.69 -6.86 -9.11
CA ALA A 316 7.64 -7.24 -7.70
C ALA A 316 8.79 -8.20 -7.34
N ARG A 317 9.04 -9.22 -8.17
CA ARG A 317 10.18 -10.14 -7.98
C ARG A 317 11.54 -9.45 -8.03
N LYS A 318 11.74 -8.51 -8.96
CA LYS A 318 13.00 -7.73 -9.07
C LYS A 318 13.21 -6.81 -7.87
N GLU A 319 12.12 -6.27 -7.33
CA GLU A 319 12.11 -5.47 -6.11
C GLU A 319 12.24 -6.34 -4.84
N GLY A 320 12.16 -7.66 -4.95
CA GLY A 320 12.25 -8.58 -3.81
C GLY A 320 10.94 -8.78 -3.03
N ASN A 321 9.81 -8.33 -3.58
CA ASN A 321 8.47 -8.56 -3.04
C ASN A 321 7.92 -9.88 -3.60
N LEU A 322 8.27 -10.99 -2.96
CA LEU A 322 8.01 -12.33 -3.47
C LEU A 322 6.56 -12.76 -3.25
N LYS A 323 5.94 -12.37 -2.13
CA LYS A 323 4.52 -12.65 -1.85
C LYS A 323 3.63 -11.90 -2.84
N LEU A 324 3.93 -10.63 -3.11
CA LEU A 324 3.20 -9.86 -4.12
C LEU A 324 3.35 -10.50 -5.51
N ALA A 325 4.57 -10.87 -5.90
CA ALA A 325 4.82 -11.54 -7.18
C ALA A 325 4.01 -12.84 -7.32
N LEU A 326 3.99 -13.66 -6.26
CA LEU A 326 3.22 -14.90 -6.22
C LEU A 326 1.72 -14.65 -6.29
N SER A 327 1.19 -13.67 -5.55
CA SER A 327 -0.23 -13.31 -5.57
C SER A 327 -0.69 -12.91 -6.99
N GLN A 328 0.08 -12.04 -7.66
CA GLN A 328 -0.24 -11.62 -9.03
C GLN A 328 -0.17 -12.77 -10.04
N LEU A 329 0.82 -13.66 -9.91
CA LEU A 329 0.93 -14.85 -10.77
C LEU A 329 -0.19 -15.86 -10.50
N SER A 330 -0.52 -16.10 -9.23
CA SER A 330 -1.61 -16.99 -8.85
C SER A 330 -2.92 -16.52 -9.47
N HIS A 331 -3.21 -15.22 -9.40
CA HIS A 331 -4.41 -14.65 -10.00
C HIS A 331 -4.41 -14.81 -11.53
N HIS A 332 -3.28 -14.53 -12.18
CA HIS A 332 -3.14 -14.72 -13.64
C HIS A 332 -3.37 -16.19 -14.06
N VAL A 333 -2.82 -17.13 -13.30
CA VAL A 333 -2.97 -18.58 -13.55
C VAL A 333 -4.41 -19.04 -13.28
N ASN A 334 -5.05 -18.54 -12.22
CA ASN A 334 -6.45 -18.89 -11.91
C ASN A 334 -7.43 -18.38 -12.97
N GLN A 335 -7.19 -17.20 -13.53
CA GLN A 335 -7.96 -16.67 -14.67
C GLN A 335 -7.88 -17.60 -15.90
N ILE A 336 -6.71 -18.20 -16.13
CA ILE A 336 -6.46 -19.15 -17.22
C ILE A 336 -7.13 -20.49 -16.95
N LEU A 337 -6.99 -21.02 -15.73
CA LEU A 337 -7.45 -22.36 -15.36
C LEU A 337 -8.91 -22.42 -14.92
N HIS A 338 -9.62 -21.29 -14.87
CA HIS A 338 -10.98 -21.15 -14.32
C HIS A 338 -11.11 -21.77 -12.92
N HIS A 339 -10.07 -21.63 -12.10
CA HIS A 339 -10.02 -22.17 -10.75
C HIS A 339 -10.28 -21.12 -9.67
N ASP A 340 -10.77 -21.58 -8.52
CA ASP A 340 -11.07 -20.74 -7.36
C ASP A 340 -9.81 -20.01 -6.85
N ASN A 341 -9.98 -18.71 -6.52
CA ASN A 341 -8.94 -17.77 -6.11
C ASN A 341 -8.44 -17.98 -4.65
N GLY A 342 -8.08 -19.21 -4.31
CA GLY A 342 -7.45 -19.54 -3.03
C GLY A 342 -5.95 -19.19 -2.98
N HIS A 343 -5.42 -18.93 -1.78
CA HIS A 343 -3.98 -18.86 -1.55
C HIS A 343 -3.32 -20.21 -1.86
N ARG A 344 -2.51 -20.24 -2.92
CA ARG A 344 -1.74 -21.44 -3.32
C ARG A 344 -0.26 -21.14 -3.27
N THR A 345 0.53 -22.12 -2.82
CA THR A 345 1.99 -22.02 -2.88
C THR A 345 2.46 -22.16 -4.33
N ALA A 346 3.64 -21.65 -4.65
CA ALA A 346 4.22 -21.77 -5.99
C ALA A 346 4.32 -23.23 -6.47
N LEU A 347 4.57 -24.18 -5.53
CA LEU A 347 4.60 -25.61 -5.81
C LEU A 347 3.22 -26.15 -6.24
N VAL A 348 2.16 -25.83 -5.49
CA VAL A 348 0.79 -26.26 -5.81
C VAL A 348 0.35 -25.71 -7.16
N LEU A 349 0.64 -24.43 -7.43
CA LEU A 349 0.35 -23.81 -8.74
C LEU A 349 1.12 -24.49 -9.88
N THR A 350 2.37 -24.88 -9.64
CA THR A 350 3.20 -25.58 -10.62
C THR A 350 2.63 -26.96 -10.92
N ASP A 351 2.22 -27.70 -9.89
CA ASP A 351 1.60 -29.02 -10.04
C ASP A 351 0.25 -28.94 -10.79
N ASP A 352 -0.58 -27.94 -10.48
CA ASP A 352 -1.86 -27.70 -11.15
C ASP A 352 -1.68 -27.33 -12.64
N ILE A 353 -0.64 -26.55 -12.95
CA ILE A 353 -0.25 -26.20 -14.31
C ILE A 353 0.25 -27.44 -15.06
N LEU A 354 1.12 -28.24 -14.45
CA LEU A 354 1.66 -29.47 -15.05
C LEU A 354 0.54 -30.50 -15.31
N ALA A 355 -0.41 -30.63 -14.38
CA ALA A 355 -1.57 -31.50 -14.55
C ALA A 355 -2.51 -31.03 -15.69
N ASN A 356 -2.59 -29.72 -15.95
CA ASN A 356 -3.32 -29.18 -17.11
C ASN A 356 -2.54 -29.31 -18.42
N LEU A 357 -1.22 -29.20 -18.38
CA LEU A 357 -0.33 -29.44 -19.53
C LEU A 357 -0.52 -30.85 -20.10
N ASP A 358 -0.68 -31.84 -19.23
CA ASP A 358 -0.95 -33.23 -19.65
C ASP A 358 -2.37 -33.43 -20.23
N ARG A 359 -3.29 -32.48 -20.06
CA ARG A 359 -4.71 -32.59 -20.44
C ARG A 359 -5.15 -31.65 -21.57
N SER A 360 -4.37 -30.61 -21.87
CA SER A 360 -4.72 -29.56 -22.84
C SER A 360 -4.35 -29.95 -24.27
N GLU A 361 -5.34 -30.00 -25.17
CA GLU A 361 -5.12 -30.13 -26.62
C GLU A 361 -4.77 -28.79 -27.30
N GLU A 362 -5.00 -27.65 -26.63
CA GLU A 362 -4.71 -26.33 -27.19
C GLU A 362 -3.25 -25.87 -26.97
N PRO A 363 -2.62 -25.22 -27.97
CA PRO A 363 -1.28 -24.67 -27.83
C PRO A 363 -1.28 -23.48 -26.87
N TRP A 364 -0.42 -23.53 -25.86
CA TRP A 364 -0.22 -22.45 -24.89
C TRP A 364 0.10 -21.12 -25.58
N SER A 365 -0.62 -20.06 -25.23
CA SER A 365 -0.29 -18.72 -25.73
C SER A 365 0.96 -18.15 -25.05
N LEU A 366 1.66 -17.22 -25.72
CA LEU A 366 2.91 -16.63 -25.23
C LEU A 366 2.85 -16.08 -23.79
N PRO A 367 1.76 -15.41 -23.35
CA PRO A 367 1.55 -15.04 -21.95
C PRO A 367 1.63 -16.20 -20.96
N HIS A 368 1.07 -17.37 -21.30
CA HIS A 368 1.05 -18.55 -20.42
C HIS A 368 2.46 -19.09 -20.20
N ALA A 369 3.23 -19.24 -21.28
CA ALA A 369 4.63 -19.65 -21.20
C ALA A 369 5.48 -18.64 -20.40
N CYS A 370 5.20 -17.35 -20.56
CA CYS A 370 5.85 -16.29 -19.78
C CYS A 370 5.51 -16.36 -18.28
N ALA A 371 4.25 -16.64 -17.94
CA ALA A 371 3.79 -16.79 -16.56
C ALA A 371 4.51 -17.95 -15.87
N PHE A 372 4.54 -19.11 -16.52
CA PHE A 372 5.22 -20.30 -16.00
C PHE A 372 6.72 -20.08 -15.84
N ALA A 373 7.37 -19.42 -16.80
CA ALA A 373 8.79 -19.09 -16.71
C ALA A 373 9.11 -18.07 -15.59
N GLU A 374 8.15 -17.23 -15.17
CA GLU A 374 8.32 -16.39 -13.97
C GLU A 374 8.01 -17.16 -12.69
N LEU A 375 6.99 -18.03 -12.67
CA LEU A 375 6.68 -18.88 -11.53
C LEU A 375 7.85 -19.80 -11.17
N SER A 376 8.54 -20.37 -12.18
CA SER A 376 9.72 -21.20 -11.96
C SER A 376 10.91 -20.46 -11.34
N LYS A 377 10.91 -19.12 -11.35
CA LYS A 377 11.94 -18.29 -10.70
C LYS A 377 11.60 -17.98 -9.23
N LEU A 378 10.40 -18.35 -8.77
CA LEU A 378 9.94 -18.21 -7.39
C LEU A 378 10.06 -19.52 -6.59
N LEU A 379 10.27 -20.65 -7.27
CA LEU A 379 10.69 -21.94 -6.70
C LEU A 379 12.20 -21.90 -6.40
#